data_AF-W6AHT8-F1
#
_entry.id   AF-W6AHT8-F1
#
_cell.length_a   1.000
_cell.length_b   1.000
_cell.length_c   1.000
_cell.angle_alpha   90.00
_cell.angle_beta   90.00
_cell.angle_gamma   90.00
#
_symmetry.space_group_name_H-M   'P 1'
#
loop_
_entity.id
_entity.type
_entity.pdbx_description
1 polymer ?
#
loop_
_entity_poly.entity_id
_entity_poly.type
_entity_poly.pdbx_seq_one_letter_code
_entity_poly.pdbx_strand_id
1 'polypeptide(L)'
;MNDSKNILSNSSNQLIHIIYHQSIPDQFVLEWQKETKFDLNCDYQTFLKFVKINFNVDFKFEDPKSISKGKWVSTRENDIMLMETRKDKLLCQYIKSYNDYVSIDKGDLMPRFTLECRKLYLQQNEDMKKMEQEFKNQNAELEKLKTYKEKFEEQANEIKKLKKALQNNGIKLDNEI
;
A
#
# COMPACT_ATOMS: atom_id res chain seq x y z
N MET A 1 -19.29 7.74 -63.44
CA MET A 1 -18.76 8.93 -62.75
C MET A 1 -18.92 8.67 -61.27
N ASN A 2 -17.80 8.74 -60.55
CA ASN A 2 -17.74 8.73 -59.10
C ASN A 2 -18.60 9.85 -58.53
N ASP A 3 -19.21 9.62 -57.36
CA ASP A 3 -18.86 10.43 -56.20
C ASP A 3 -19.13 9.63 -54.92
N SER A 4 -18.03 9.18 -54.34
CA SER A 4 -17.94 8.67 -52.99
C SER A 4 -17.78 9.84 -52.01
N LYS A 5 -18.11 9.57 -50.74
CA LYS A 5 -17.72 10.26 -49.49
C LYS A 5 -18.71 11.32 -48.99
N ASN A 6 -19.45 10.97 -47.94
CA ASN A 6 -18.94 11.13 -46.57
C ASN A 6 -19.88 10.43 -45.59
N ILE A 7 -19.53 9.19 -45.24
CA ILE A 7 -20.03 8.60 -43.99
C ILE A 7 -19.27 9.34 -42.89
N LEU A 8 -19.88 10.39 -42.36
CA LEU A 8 -19.49 10.98 -41.09
C LEU A 8 -19.67 9.88 -40.04
N SER A 9 -18.55 9.23 -39.72
CA SER A 9 -18.39 8.43 -38.53
C SER A 9 -18.67 9.34 -37.34
N ASN A 10 -19.89 9.31 -36.82
CA ASN A 10 -20.21 9.98 -35.57
C ASN A 10 -19.34 9.36 -34.47
N SER A 11 -18.35 10.15 -34.10
CA SER A 11 -17.53 10.10 -32.91
C SER A 11 -18.31 9.62 -31.69
N SER A 12 -17.75 8.60 -31.04
CA SER A 12 -17.87 8.24 -29.63
C SER A 12 -19.21 8.59 -28.96
N ASN A 13 -20.02 7.56 -28.70
CA ASN A 13 -21.07 7.57 -27.67
C ASN A 13 -20.47 7.96 -26.30
N GLN A 14 -20.30 9.26 -26.03
CA GLN A 14 -20.26 9.76 -24.66
C GLN A 14 -21.70 9.76 -24.19
N LEU A 15 -22.03 8.82 -23.31
CA LEU A 15 -23.30 8.78 -22.57
C LEU A 15 -23.30 9.97 -21.59
N ILE A 16 -23.59 11.16 -22.11
CA ILE A 16 -23.83 12.35 -21.30
C ILE A 16 -25.23 12.21 -20.72
N HIS A 17 -25.32 11.73 -19.49
CA HIS A 17 -26.60 11.67 -18.80
C HIS A 17 -27.03 13.08 -18.37
N ILE A 18 -28.16 13.54 -18.90
CA ILE A 18 -28.95 14.58 -18.24
C ILE A 18 -29.65 13.88 -17.07
N ILE A 19 -29.43 14.38 -15.86
CA ILE A 19 -30.04 13.83 -14.64
C ILE A 19 -31.56 13.95 -14.77
N TYR A 20 -32.23 12.87 -15.17
CA TYR A 20 -33.64 12.70 -14.86
C TYR A 20 -33.70 12.24 -13.41
N HIS A 21 -34.15 13.14 -12.53
CA HIS A 21 -34.46 12.88 -11.13
C HIS A 21 -35.61 11.88 -10.99
N GLN A 22 -35.42 10.62 -11.36
CA GLN A 22 -36.37 9.54 -11.04
C GLN A 22 -35.99 8.74 -9.79
N SER A 23 -34.85 9.06 -9.18
CA SER A 23 -34.50 8.65 -7.82
C SER A 23 -33.65 9.75 -7.21
N ILE A 24 -34.10 10.31 -6.09
CA ILE A 24 -33.41 11.36 -5.35
C ILE A 24 -31.95 10.92 -5.12
N PRO A 25 -30.94 11.65 -5.62
CA PRO A 25 -29.56 11.31 -5.33
C PRO A 25 -29.38 11.33 -3.81
N ASP A 26 -28.84 10.24 -3.27
CA ASP A 26 -28.50 10.11 -1.86
C ASP A 26 -27.71 11.35 -1.43
N GLN A 27 -27.97 11.87 -0.22
CA GLN A 27 -27.34 13.10 0.30
C GLN A 27 -25.81 13.03 0.15
N PHE A 28 -25.24 11.84 0.31
CA PHE A 28 -23.82 11.57 0.11
C PHE A 28 -23.32 11.86 -1.31
N VAL A 29 -24.12 11.62 -2.35
CA VAL A 29 -23.76 11.92 -3.76
C VAL A 29 -23.76 13.42 -4.02
N LEU A 30 -24.76 14.14 -3.50
CA LEU A 30 -24.89 15.58 -3.65
C LEU A 30 -23.72 16.36 -3.02
N GLU A 31 -23.07 15.80 -2.01
CA GLU A 31 -21.97 16.45 -1.31
C GLU A 31 -20.65 16.46 -2.09
N TRP A 32 -20.43 15.48 -2.98
CA TRP A 32 -19.23 15.43 -3.81
C TRP A 32 -19.49 15.75 -5.29
N GLN A 33 -20.68 15.43 -5.83
CA GLN A 33 -21.06 15.75 -7.20
C GLN A 33 -21.78 17.11 -7.25
N LYS A 34 -21.03 18.17 -7.56
CA LYS A 34 -21.56 19.54 -7.65
C LYS A 34 -22.21 19.86 -9.00
N GLU A 35 -21.95 19.04 -10.02
CA GLU A 35 -22.41 19.27 -11.38
C GLU A 35 -23.73 18.56 -11.67
N THR A 36 -24.55 19.16 -12.54
CA THR A 36 -25.86 18.64 -12.97
C THR A 36 -25.78 17.56 -14.03
N LYS A 37 -24.57 17.22 -14.47
CA LYS A 37 -24.27 16.13 -15.41
C LYS A 37 -23.17 15.27 -14.79
N PHE A 38 -23.24 13.97 -15.02
CA PHE A 38 -22.22 13.03 -14.55
C PHE A 38 -21.72 12.18 -15.72
N ASP A 39 -20.41 12.15 -15.91
CA ASP A 39 -19.72 11.28 -16.86
C ASP A 39 -18.99 10.17 -16.11
N LEU A 40 -19.49 8.95 -16.26
CA LEU A 40 -18.96 7.72 -15.66
C LEU A 40 -17.46 7.51 -15.91
N ASN A 41 -16.93 8.01 -17.02
CA ASN A 41 -15.55 7.76 -17.42
C ASN A 41 -14.55 8.73 -16.80
N CYS A 42 -14.97 9.90 -16.31
CA CYS A 42 -14.05 10.90 -15.76
C CYS A 42 -14.42 11.39 -14.36
N ASP A 43 -15.69 11.32 -13.97
CA ASP A 43 -16.16 11.96 -12.73
C ASP A 43 -15.83 11.15 -11.48
N TYR A 44 -15.35 9.91 -11.63
CA TYR A 44 -14.70 9.20 -10.53
C TYR A 44 -13.52 10.02 -9.95
N GLN A 45 -12.87 10.86 -10.77
CA GLN A 45 -11.79 11.73 -10.30
C GLN A 45 -12.30 12.80 -9.34
N THR A 46 -13.52 13.29 -9.54
CA THR A 46 -14.19 14.23 -8.63
C THR A 46 -14.42 13.57 -7.28
N PHE A 47 -14.93 12.33 -7.29
CA PHE A 47 -15.09 11.54 -6.07
C PHE A 47 -13.74 11.30 -5.36
N LEU A 48 -12.70 10.89 -6.08
CA LEU A 48 -11.37 10.65 -5.49
C LEU A 48 -10.75 11.92 -4.90
N LYS A 49 -10.91 13.08 -5.58
CA LYS A 49 -10.46 14.37 -5.04
C LYS A 49 -11.23 14.71 -3.75
N PHE A 50 -12.54 14.49 -3.73
CA PHE A 50 -13.35 14.67 -2.52
C PHE A 50 -12.86 13.78 -1.37
N VAL A 51 -12.59 12.51 -1.63
CA VAL A 51 -12.08 11.57 -0.62
C VAL A 51 -10.72 12.04 -0.08
N LYS A 52 -9.81 12.45 -0.97
CA LYS A 52 -8.50 12.98 -0.57
C LYS A 52 -8.62 14.21 0.32
N ILE A 53 -9.49 15.16 -0.01
CA ILE A 53 -9.63 16.40 0.76
C ILE A 53 -10.27 16.15 2.14
N ASN A 54 -11.33 15.34 2.20
CA ASN A 54 -12.16 15.21 3.40
C ASN A 54 -11.70 14.07 4.33
N PHE A 55 -11.07 13.04 3.78
CA PHE A 55 -10.63 11.86 4.50
C PHE A 55 -9.12 11.67 4.46
N ASN A 56 -8.40 12.42 3.63
CA ASN A 56 -6.95 12.28 3.46
C ASN A 56 -6.54 10.84 3.12
N VAL A 57 -7.34 10.18 2.29
CA VAL A 57 -7.07 8.85 1.76
C VAL A 57 -6.80 8.98 0.27
N ASP A 58 -5.74 8.34 -0.21
CA ASP A 58 -5.44 8.28 -1.64
C ASP A 58 -5.91 6.96 -2.26
N PHE A 59 -6.00 6.96 -3.59
CA PHE A 59 -6.36 5.79 -4.37
C PHE A 59 -5.29 5.50 -5.41
N LYS A 60 -4.80 4.26 -5.42
CA LYS A 60 -3.81 3.79 -6.39
C LYS A 60 -4.49 2.90 -7.42
N PHE A 61 -4.41 3.33 -8.67
CA PHE A 61 -4.81 2.50 -9.81
C PHE A 61 -3.79 1.39 -10.04
N GLU A 62 -4.25 0.14 -10.14
CA GLU A 62 -3.44 -0.97 -10.64
C GLU A 62 -3.59 -1.11 -12.16
N ASP A 63 -4.74 -0.71 -12.70
CA ASP A 63 -5.05 -0.60 -14.12
C ASP A 63 -5.66 0.79 -14.39
N PRO A 64 -5.05 1.63 -15.25
CA PRO A 64 -5.56 2.97 -15.53
C PRO A 64 -6.98 3.01 -16.09
N LYS A 65 -7.48 1.88 -16.63
CA LYS A 65 -8.81 1.76 -17.23
C LYS A 65 -9.85 1.12 -16.32
N SER A 66 -9.47 0.71 -15.10
CA SER A 66 -10.38 0.03 -14.18
C SER A 66 -10.20 0.51 -12.74
N ILE A 67 -11.26 1.13 -12.23
CA ILE A 67 -11.38 1.58 -10.85
C ILE A 67 -11.52 0.37 -9.92
N SER A 68 -12.23 -0.68 -10.33
CA SER A 68 -12.47 -1.85 -9.47
C SER A 68 -11.21 -2.62 -9.09
N LYS A 69 -10.17 -2.53 -9.92
CA LYS A 69 -8.85 -3.12 -9.64
C LYS A 69 -7.93 -2.23 -8.82
N GLY A 70 -8.32 -0.99 -8.54
CA GLY A 70 -7.51 -0.09 -7.72
C GLY A 70 -7.54 -0.48 -6.25
N LYS A 71 -6.81 0.29 -5.43
CA LYS A 71 -6.81 0.13 -3.98
C LYS A 71 -6.65 1.45 -3.25
N TRP A 72 -7.27 1.53 -2.08
CA TRP A 72 -7.10 2.63 -1.13
C TRP A 72 -5.71 2.55 -0.48
N VAL A 73 -5.04 3.70 -0.36
CA VAL A 73 -3.69 3.79 0.21
C VAL A 73 -3.60 4.94 1.21
N SER A 74 -2.78 4.74 2.24
CA SER A 74 -2.42 5.79 3.20
C SER A 74 -1.69 6.94 2.52
N THR A 75 -1.91 8.15 3.00
CA THR A 75 -1.09 9.31 2.66
C THR A 75 -0.04 9.54 3.73
N ARG A 76 0.90 10.46 3.49
CA ARG A 76 1.91 10.85 4.49
C ARG A 76 1.28 11.48 5.75
N GLU A 77 0.12 12.10 5.59
CA GLU A 77 -0.55 12.91 6.60
C GLU A 77 -1.71 12.17 7.28
N ASN A 78 -2.23 11.10 6.66
CA ASN A 78 -3.19 10.23 7.28
C ASN A 78 -2.90 8.78 6.92
N ASP A 79 -2.59 8.03 7.97
CA ASP A 79 -2.50 6.60 7.86
C ASP A 79 -3.93 6.03 7.86
N ILE A 80 -4.31 5.35 6.78
CA ILE A 80 -5.58 4.63 6.68
C ILE A 80 -5.78 3.69 7.89
N MET A 81 -4.67 3.23 8.49
CA MET A 81 -4.62 2.40 9.69
C MET A 81 -5.03 3.15 10.97
N LEU A 82 -4.87 4.47 11.01
CA LEU A 82 -5.15 5.33 12.18
C LEU A 82 -6.47 6.11 12.06
N MET A 83 -7.21 5.96 10.95
CA MET A 83 -8.46 6.67 10.75
C MET A 83 -9.49 6.31 11.83
N GLU A 84 -10.01 7.31 12.52
CA GLU A 84 -11.05 7.12 13.54
C GLU A 84 -12.23 6.29 13.02
N THR A 85 -12.75 5.37 13.84
CA THR A 85 -13.85 4.46 13.50
C THR A 85 -15.09 5.18 12.94
N ARG A 86 -15.32 6.44 13.31
CA ARG A 86 -16.42 7.26 12.77
C ARG A 86 -16.15 7.74 11.34
N LYS A 87 -14.94 8.21 11.05
CA LYS A 87 -14.54 8.65 9.70
C LYS A 87 -14.51 7.48 8.71
N ASP A 88 -14.10 6.29 9.16
CA ASP A 88 -14.11 5.05 8.37
C ASP A 88 -15.53 4.68 7.93
N LYS A 89 -16.46 4.59 8.89
CA LYS A 89 -17.87 4.29 8.59
C LYS A 89 -18.46 5.29 7.60
N LEU A 90 -18.12 6.56 7.77
CA LEU A 90 -18.58 7.63 6.89
C LEU A 90 -17.99 7.49 5.48
N LEU A 91 -16.69 7.24 5.34
CA LEU A 91 -16.07 6.98 4.04
C LEU A 91 -16.67 5.74 3.34
N CYS A 92 -16.93 4.67 4.10
CA CYS A 92 -17.63 3.49 3.58
C CYS A 92 -19.03 3.82 3.05
N GLN A 93 -19.74 4.75 3.68
CA GLN A 93 -21.04 5.22 3.19
C GLN A 93 -20.90 5.98 1.87
N TYR A 94 -19.96 6.93 1.77
CA TYR A 94 -19.71 7.64 0.51
C TYR A 94 -19.34 6.70 -0.65
N ILE A 95 -18.48 5.71 -0.40
CA ILE A 95 -18.10 4.72 -1.43
C ILE A 95 -19.31 3.87 -1.84
N LYS A 96 -20.15 3.48 -0.88
CA LYS A 96 -21.38 2.76 -1.17
C LYS A 96 -22.31 3.60 -2.04
N SER A 97 -22.59 4.84 -1.66
CA SER A 97 -23.47 5.73 -2.40
C SER A 97 -22.91 6.04 -3.79
N TYR A 98 -21.59 6.18 -3.94
CA TYR A 98 -20.93 6.27 -5.25
C TYR A 98 -21.19 5.02 -6.11
N ASN A 99 -20.95 3.82 -5.56
CA ASN A 99 -21.15 2.56 -6.26
C ASN A 99 -22.60 2.34 -6.66
N ASP A 100 -23.54 2.62 -5.75
CA ASP A 100 -24.97 2.52 -6.00
C ASP A 100 -25.36 3.47 -7.16
N TYR A 101 -24.82 4.69 -7.16
CA TYR A 101 -25.05 5.68 -8.21
C TYR A 101 -24.50 5.25 -9.59
N VAL A 102 -23.23 4.82 -9.68
CA VAL A 102 -22.65 4.41 -10.97
C VAL A 102 -23.18 3.06 -11.47
N SER A 103 -23.75 2.23 -10.59
CA SER A 103 -24.30 0.93 -10.96
C SER A 103 -25.55 1.03 -11.84
N ILE A 104 -26.27 2.15 -11.80
CA ILE A 104 -27.46 2.42 -12.64
C ILE A 104 -27.12 2.22 -14.12
N ASP A 105 -25.94 2.69 -14.54
CA ASP A 105 -25.45 2.60 -15.92
C ASP A 105 -24.38 1.52 -16.11
N LYS A 106 -24.27 0.58 -15.16
CA LYS A 106 -23.26 -0.50 -15.15
C LYS A 106 -21.81 0.02 -15.19
N GLY A 107 -21.54 1.13 -14.51
CA GLY A 107 -20.21 1.68 -14.32
C GLY A 107 -19.28 0.76 -13.53
N ASP A 108 -17.97 1.00 -13.63
CA ASP A 108 -16.96 0.24 -12.88
C ASP A 108 -17.01 0.60 -11.39
N LEU A 109 -17.13 -0.40 -10.53
CA LEU A 109 -17.39 -0.20 -9.10
C LEU A 109 -16.10 0.00 -8.33
N MET A 110 -16.10 0.96 -7.41
CA MET A 110 -14.96 1.21 -6.55
C MET A 110 -14.86 0.15 -5.45
N PRO A 111 -13.64 -0.36 -5.16
CA PRO A 111 -13.46 -1.36 -4.11
C PRO A 111 -13.87 -0.78 -2.76
N ARG A 112 -14.43 -1.63 -1.91
CA ARG A 112 -14.83 -1.22 -0.56
C ARG A 112 -13.60 -0.90 0.29
N PHE A 113 -13.75 0.06 1.19
CA PHE A 113 -12.71 0.45 2.15
C PHE A 113 -12.58 -0.51 3.36
N THR A 114 -13.18 -1.71 3.29
CA THR A 114 -13.58 -2.58 4.42
C THR A 114 -12.63 -2.69 5.63
N LEU A 115 -13.25 -2.81 6.81
CA LEU A 115 -12.66 -3.14 8.12
C LEU A 115 -11.71 -4.37 8.12
N GLU A 116 -11.94 -5.35 7.24
CA GLU A 116 -11.07 -6.52 7.05
C GLU A 116 -9.67 -6.12 6.57
N CYS A 117 -9.58 -5.13 5.66
CA CYS A 117 -8.29 -4.58 5.24
C CYS A 117 -7.57 -3.94 6.43
N ARG A 118 -8.28 -3.21 7.29
CA ARG A 118 -7.71 -2.61 8.50
C ARG A 118 -7.19 -3.68 9.47
N LYS A 119 -7.91 -4.79 9.67
CA LYS A 119 -7.44 -5.90 10.49
C LYS A 119 -6.16 -6.52 9.94
N LEU A 120 -6.14 -6.79 8.63
CA LEU A 120 -4.97 -7.30 7.92
C LEU A 120 -3.77 -6.35 8.05
N TYR A 121 -3.99 -5.05 7.92
CA TYR A 121 -2.93 -4.04 8.06
C TYR A 121 -2.43 -3.89 9.49
N LEU A 122 -3.32 -3.92 10.49
CA LEU A 122 -2.92 -3.92 11.91
C LEU A 122 -2.07 -5.16 12.24
N GLN A 123 -2.49 -6.33 11.76
CA GLN A 123 -1.76 -7.58 11.93
C GLN A 123 -0.38 -7.50 11.26
N GLN A 124 -0.30 -7.02 10.02
CA GLN A 124 0.98 -6.81 9.34
C GLN A 124 1.90 -5.83 10.07
N ASN A 125 1.36 -4.77 10.67
CA ASN A 125 2.15 -3.80 11.42
C ASN A 125 2.69 -4.40 12.73
N GLU A 126 1.89 -5.21 13.42
CA GLU A 126 2.35 -5.96 14.60
C GLU A 126 3.44 -6.98 14.23
N ASP A 127 3.26 -7.70 13.12
CA ASP A 127 4.25 -8.65 12.62
C ASP A 127 5.55 -7.94 12.21
N MET A 128 5.46 -6.76 11.59
CA MET A 128 6.62 -5.94 11.23
C MET A 128 7.39 -5.48 12.47
N LYS A 129 6.69 -5.04 13.53
CA LYS A 129 7.34 -4.67 14.81
C LYS A 129 8.05 -5.86 15.47
N LYS A 130 7.44 -7.06 15.42
CA LYS A 130 8.09 -8.28 15.91
C LYS A 130 9.35 -8.59 15.10
N MET A 131 9.25 -8.52 13.77
CA MET A 131 10.38 -8.77 12.87
C MET A 131 11.51 -7.75 13.08
N GLU A 132 11.20 -6.47 13.27
CA GLU A 132 12.21 -5.45 13.61
C GLU A 132 12.91 -5.75 14.94
N GLN A 133 12.18 -6.22 15.95
CA GLN A 133 12.75 -6.59 17.23
C GLN A 133 13.63 -7.84 17.12
N GLU A 134 13.19 -8.86 16.38
CA GLU A 134 13.99 -10.05 16.09
C GLU A 134 15.28 -9.68 15.36
N PHE A 135 15.20 -8.80 14.36
CA PHE A 135 16.36 -8.32 13.63
C PHE A 135 17.35 -7.58 14.54
N LYS A 136 16.87 -6.71 15.44
CA LYS A 136 17.72 -6.05 16.44
C LYS A 136 18.42 -7.04 17.36
N ASN A 137 17.70 -8.07 17.81
CA ASN A 137 18.25 -9.10 18.69
C ASN A 137 19.34 -9.92 17.96
N GLN A 138 19.06 -10.35 16.72
CA GLN A 138 20.02 -11.07 15.88
C GLN A 138 21.27 -10.23 15.61
N ASN A 139 21.11 -8.93 15.34
CA ASN A 139 22.24 -8.04 15.11
C ASN A 139 23.10 -7.87 16.38
N ALA A 140 22.47 -7.78 17.57
CA ALA A 140 23.20 -7.75 18.83
C ALA A 140 23.97 -9.06 19.13
N GLU A 141 23.40 -10.20 18.75
CA GLU A 141 24.06 -11.50 18.86
C GLU A 141 25.24 -11.63 17.88
N LEU A 142 25.07 -11.14 16.64
CA LEU A 142 26.12 -11.08 15.64
C LEU A 142 27.33 -10.27 16.14
N GLU A 143 27.09 -9.12 16.77
CA GLU A 143 28.16 -8.30 17.34
C GLU A 143 28.91 -9.03 18.48
N LYS A 144 28.20 -9.76 19.36
CA LYS A 144 28.85 -10.59 20.38
C LYS A 144 29.72 -11.68 19.76
N LEU A 145 29.24 -12.33 18.70
CA LEU A 145 30.00 -13.35 17.99
C LEU A 145 31.26 -12.79 17.33
N LYS A 146 31.22 -11.58 16.79
CA LYS A 146 32.42 -10.89 16.28
C LYS A 146 33.44 -10.68 17.38
N THR A 147 33.03 -10.20 18.55
CA THR A 147 33.93 -10.02 19.70
C THR A 147 34.53 -11.35 20.18
N TYR A 148 33.75 -12.44 20.21
CA TYR A 148 34.30 -13.76 20.56
C TYR A 148 35.31 -14.26 19.54
N LYS A 149 35.04 -14.04 18.25
CA LYS A 149 35.97 -14.39 17.18
C LYS A 149 37.29 -13.64 17.32
N GLU A 150 37.25 -12.33 17.57
CA GLU A 150 38.44 -11.50 17.80
C GLU A 150 39.27 -12.03 18.98
N LYS A 151 38.63 -12.31 20.12
CA LYS A 151 39.31 -12.88 21.30
C LYS A 151 39.92 -14.25 21.02
N PHE A 152 39.24 -15.09 20.25
CA PHE A 152 39.75 -16.40 19.86
C PHE A 152 40.99 -16.28 18.96
N GLU A 153 40.99 -15.34 18.02
CA GLU A 153 42.15 -15.03 17.18
C GLU A 153 43.34 -14.49 17.99
N GLU A 154 43.09 -13.64 18.99
CA GLU A 154 44.12 -13.17 19.92
C GLU A 154 44.75 -14.32 20.71
N GLN A 155 43.93 -15.19 21.30
CA GLN A 155 44.40 -16.35 22.06
C GLN A 155 45.18 -17.34 21.17
N ALA A 156 44.71 -17.59 19.94
CA ALA A 156 45.42 -18.44 18.98
C ALA A 156 46.81 -17.87 18.64
N ASN A 157 46.93 -16.54 18.52
CA ASN A 157 48.21 -15.86 18.31
C ASN A 157 49.13 -15.97 19.53
N GLU A 158 48.61 -15.84 20.75
CA GLU A 158 49.39 -16.05 21.98
C GLU A 158 49.91 -17.48 22.09
N ILE A 159 49.07 -18.49 21.84
CA ILE A 159 49.48 -19.89 21.81
C ILE A 159 50.61 -20.09 20.79
N LYS A 160 50.49 -19.50 19.60
CA LYS A 160 51.54 -19.56 18.57
C LYS A 160 52.86 -18.95 19.04
N LYS A 161 52.83 -17.82 19.74
CA LYS A 161 54.01 -17.18 20.33
C LYS A 161 54.64 -18.06 21.42
N LEU A 162 53.83 -18.61 22.31
CA LEU A 162 54.28 -19.49 23.40
C LEU A 162 54.90 -20.78 22.84
N LYS A 163 54.25 -21.43 21.86
CA LYS A 163 54.82 -22.61 21.16
C LYS A 163 56.20 -22.30 20.60
N LYS A 164 56.36 -21.16 19.93
CA LYS A 164 57.66 -20.73 19.38
C LYS A 164 58.71 -20.49 20.47
N ALA A 165 58.33 -19.88 21.59
CA ALA A 165 59.23 -19.65 22.72
C ALA A 165 59.69 -20.98 23.36
N LEU A 166 58.78 -21.94 23.54
CA LEU A 166 59.11 -23.27 24.06
C LEU A 166 60.06 -24.03 23.12
N GLN A 167 59.80 -23.99 21.82
CA GLN A 167 60.70 -24.58 20.80
C GLN A 167 62.10 -23.95 20.83
N ASN A 168 62.19 -22.62 20.97
CA ASN A 168 63.47 -21.91 21.09
C ASN A 168 64.26 -22.31 22.36
N ASN A 169 63.57 -22.75 23.41
CA ASN A 169 64.18 -23.25 24.65
C ASN A 169 64.44 -24.78 24.62
N GLY A 170 64.31 -25.43 23.45
CA GLY A 170 64.67 -26.84 23.26
C GLY A 170 63.59 -27.84 23.66
N ILE A 171 62.38 -27.39 24.00
CA ILE A 171 61.25 -28.28 24.31
C ILE A 171 60.56 -28.67 23.00
N LYS A 172 60.59 -29.97 22.66
CA LYS A 172 59.83 -30.52 21.53
C LYS A 172 58.35 -30.60 21.89
N LEU A 173 57.52 -29.96 21.08
CA LEU A 173 56.06 -30.05 21.16
C LEU A 173 55.60 -30.99 20.05
N ASP A 174 55.04 -32.13 20.42
CA ASP A 174 54.44 -33.06 19.47
C ASP A 174 53.15 -32.41 18.92
N ASN A 175 53.10 -32.29 17.60
CA ASN A 175 51.94 -31.72 16.92
C ASN A 175 50.88 -32.81 16.73
N GLU A 176 49.94 -32.91 17.66
CA GLU A 176 48.65 -33.56 17.40
C GLU A 176 47.51 -32.73 18.00
N ILE A 177 46.90 -31.90 17.17
CA ILE A 177 45.54 -31.98 16.59
C ILE A 177 45.29 -30.66 15.87
#